data_AF-A0A1E4Q6P9-F1
#
_entry.id   AF-A0A1E4Q6P9-F1
#
_cell.length_a   1.000
_cell.length_b   1.000
_cell.length_c   1.000
_cell.angle_alpha   90.00
_cell.angle_beta   90.00
_cell.angle_gamma   90.00
#
_symmetry.space_group_name_H-M   'P 1'
#
loop_
_entity.id
_entity.type
_entity.pdbx_description
1 polymer ?
#
loop_
_entity_poly.entity_id
_entity_poly.type
_entity_poly.pdbx_seq_one_letter_code
_entity_poly.pdbx_strand_id
1 'polypeptide(L)'
;MAAIQQSGLFSGKPERAKVERRSRGGAAQGYAAKPGTGPAGETCNTCAHCRLRVSRADRRYYKCQLLVGQWTAGRATDVVLRSPACAKWQRGIPQVTTIRGNCDVD
;
A
#
# COMPACT_ATOMS: atom_id res chain seq x y z
N MET A 1 12.57 57.99 39.24
CA MET A 1 12.20 57.84 37.81
C MET A 1 12.85 56.56 37.30
N ALA A 2 12.09 55.47 37.26
CA ALA A 2 12.61 54.16 36.85
C ALA A 2 12.46 54.01 35.33
N ALA A 3 13.58 53.92 34.61
CA ALA A 3 13.60 53.59 33.19
C ALA A 3 13.48 52.05 33.05
N ILE A 4 12.35 51.59 32.52
CA ILE A 4 12.12 50.19 32.21
C ILE A 4 12.80 49.91 30.86
N GLN A 5 13.94 49.24 30.89
CA GLN A 5 14.62 48.75 29.69
C GLN A 5 13.99 47.41 29.28
N GLN A 6 13.23 47.38 28.20
CA GLN A 6 12.79 46.14 27.55
C GLN A 6 13.19 46.16 26.08
N SER A 7 14.25 45.43 25.73
CA SER A 7 14.55 45.05 24.35
C SER A 7 15.49 43.85 24.32
N GLY A 8 14.91 42.67 24.49
CA GLY A 8 15.65 41.40 24.46
C GLY A 8 14.77 40.17 24.24
N LEU A 9 13.60 40.31 23.61
CA LEU A 9 12.84 39.17 23.09
C LEU A 9 13.22 38.97 21.62
N PHE A 10 13.28 37.73 21.16
CA PHE A 10 13.57 37.31 19.77
C PHE A 10 15.05 37.19 19.38
N SER A 11 15.82 36.38 20.11
CA SER A 11 17.02 35.74 19.56
C SER A 11 17.03 34.25 19.91
N GLY A 12 16.17 33.51 19.22
CA GLY A 12 16.15 32.05 19.24
C GLY A 12 15.34 31.56 18.05
N LYS A 13 16.00 31.08 17.00
CA LYS A 13 15.33 30.33 15.94
C LYS A 13 14.77 29.06 16.60
N PRO A 14 13.50 28.69 16.42
CA PRO A 14 13.00 27.44 16.99
C PRO A 14 13.79 26.29 16.37
N GLU A 15 14.52 25.56 17.21
CA GLU A 15 15.16 24.30 16.85
C GLU A 15 14.06 23.41 16.26
N ARG A 16 14.19 23.09 14.96
CA ARG A 16 13.22 22.25 14.26
C ARG A 16 13.24 20.87 14.90
N ALA A 17 12.28 20.61 15.79
CA ALA A 17 12.03 19.29 16.33
C ALA A 17 11.95 18.31 15.15
N LYS A 18 12.84 17.32 15.15
CA LYS A 18 12.93 16.28 14.12
C LYS A 18 11.70 15.39 14.28
N VAL A 19 10.58 15.79 13.69
CA VAL A 19 9.37 14.95 13.68
C VAL A 19 9.72 13.69 12.91
N GLU A 20 9.92 12.60 13.63
CA GLU A 20 10.10 11.27 13.04
C GLU A 20 8.90 10.99 12.14
N ARG A 21 9.15 11.02 10.83
CA ARG A 21 8.14 10.68 9.83
C ARG A 21 7.87 9.20 10.00
N ARG A 22 6.82 8.84 10.75
CA ARG A 22 6.26 7.48 10.75
C ARG A 22 6.15 7.05 9.29
N SER A 23 6.90 6.02 8.91
CA SER A 23 6.93 5.48 7.57
C SER A 23 5.51 5.06 7.20
N ARG A 24 4.83 5.90 6.41
CA ARG A 24 3.46 5.67 5.95
C ARG A 24 3.48 4.57 4.88
N GLY A 25 3.61 3.33 5.31
CA GLY A 25 3.56 2.19 4.42
C GLY A 25 4.16 0.96 5.07
N GLY A 26 3.32 0.18 5.74
CA GLY A 26 3.67 -1.20 6.07
C GLY A 26 4.07 -1.93 4.79
N ALA A 27 5.03 -2.85 4.91
CA ALA A 27 5.45 -3.70 3.81
C ALA A 27 4.21 -4.32 3.13
N ALA A 28 4.22 -4.39 1.81
CA ALA A 28 3.17 -5.04 1.04
C ALA A 28 3.16 -6.53 1.43
N GLN A 29 2.27 -6.91 2.33
CA GLN A 29 2.09 -8.26 2.89
C GLN A 29 0.85 -8.94 2.27
N GLY A 30 0.32 -8.42 1.16
CA GLY A 30 -0.87 -8.94 0.47
C GLY A 30 -0.70 -10.29 -0.22
N TYR A 31 0.30 -11.10 0.17
CA TYR A 31 0.55 -12.43 -0.38
C TYR A 31 -0.08 -13.52 0.48
N ALA A 32 -0.77 -14.48 -0.13
CA ALA A 32 -1.39 -15.60 0.58
C ALA A 32 -0.37 -16.52 1.28
N ALA A 33 0.86 -16.55 0.78
CA ALA A 33 1.99 -17.24 1.38
C ALA A 33 3.29 -16.48 1.08
N LYS A 34 4.39 -16.84 1.75
CA LYS A 34 5.69 -16.19 1.56
C LYS A 34 6.08 -16.22 0.06
N PRO A 35 6.42 -15.08 -0.56
CA PRO A 35 6.86 -15.06 -1.95
C PRO A 35 8.19 -15.83 -2.08
N GLY A 36 8.33 -16.63 -3.14
CA GLY A 36 9.49 -17.50 -3.36
C GLY A 36 9.32 -18.94 -2.89
N THR A 37 8.18 -19.30 -2.30
CA THR A 37 7.85 -20.69 -1.97
C THR A 37 7.06 -21.40 -3.08
N GLY A 38 6.79 -20.72 -4.19
CA GLY A 38 6.11 -21.28 -5.35
C GLY A 38 7.08 -21.88 -6.39
N PRO A 39 6.56 -22.29 -7.56
CA PRO A 39 7.39 -22.83 -8.63
C PRO A 39 8.43 -21.81 -9.12
N ALA A 40 9.65 -22.31 -9.38
CA ALA A 40 10.77 -21.49 -9.82
C ALA A 40 10.48 -20.85 -11.19
N GLY A 41 10.78 -19.55 -11.32
CA GLY A 41 10.58 -18.79 -12.57
C GLY A 41 9.17 -18.21 -12.76
N GLU A 42 8.18 -18.63 -11.95
CA GLU A 42 6.83 -18.07 -12.01
C GLU A 42 6.68 -16.90 -11.04
N THR A 43 5.80 -15.95 -11.38
CA THR A 43 5.58 -14.73 -10.59
C THR A 43 4.11 -14.52 -10.31
N CYS A 44 3.79 -13.59 -9.42
CA CYS A 44 2.40 -13.19 -9.20
C CYS A 44 1.70 -12.68 -10.48
N ASN A 45 2.46 -12.26 -11.50
CA ASN A 45 1.93 -11.88 -12.80
C ASN A 45 1.28 -13.03 -13.59
N THR A 46 1.74 -14.27 -13.38
CA THR A 46 1.22 -15.47 -14.06
C THR A 46 0.22 -16.26 -13.19
N CYS A 47 -0.30 -15.61 -12.14
CA CYS A 47 -1.18 -16.23 -11.16
C CYS A 47 -2.66 -15.95 -11.46
N ALA A 48 -3.47 -17.01 -11.52
CA ALA A 48 -4.93 -16.94 -11.66
C ALA A 48 -5.62 -16.18 -10.52
N HIS A 49 -5.02 -16.18 -9.31
CA HIS A 49 -5.56 -15.49 -8.14
C HIS A 49 -5.19 -14.00 -8.09
N CYS A 50 -4.39 -13.50 -9.02
CA CYS A 50 -4.05 -12.08 -9.06
C CYS A 50 -5.23 -11.29 -9.63
N ARG A 51 -5.72 -10.32 -8.87
CA ARG A 51 -6.84 -9.45 -9.23
C ARG A 51 -6.35 -8.03 -9.42
N LEU A 52 -6.59 -7.48 -10.61
CA LEU A 52 -6.41 -6.06 -10.86
C LEU A 52 -7.65 -5.30 -10.37
N ARG A 53 -7.42 -4.28 -9.55
CA ARG A 53 -8.43 -3.35 -9.04
C ARG A 53 -8.06 -1.94 -9.45
N VAL A 54 -9.08 -1.14 -9.72
CA VAL A 54 -8.95 0.26 -10.11
C VAL A 54 -9.59 1.12 -9.03
N SER A 55 -8.92 2.19 -8.62
CA SER A 55 -9.46 3.16 -7.65
C SER A 55 -10.34 4.16 -8.38
N ARG A 56 -11.12 4.96 -7.64
CA ARG A 56 -11.85 6.10 -8.19
C ARG A 56 -10.96 7.13 -8.90
N ALA A 57 -9.66 7.16 -8.57
CA ALA A 57 -8.68 8.04 -9.19
C ALA A 57 -7.85 7.33 -10.28
N ASP A 58 -8.42 6.31 -10.93
CA ASP A 58 -7.80 5.49 -11.99
C ASP A 58 -6.48 4.78 -11.61
N ARG A 59 -6.07 4.82 -10.35
CA ARG A 59 -4.91 4.08 -9.86
C ARG A 59 -5.20 2.58 -9.87
N ARG A 60 -4.30 1.84 -10.49
CA ARG A 60 -4.32 0.39 -10.58
C ARG A 60 -3.54 -0.22 -9.42
N TYR A 61 -4.14 -1.17 -8.73
CA TYR A 61 -3.51 -1.93 -7.66
C TYR A 61 -3.86 -3.41 -7.83
N TYR A 62 -2.89 -4.26 -7.54
CA TYR A 62 -3.05 -5.71 -7.64
C TYR A 62 -3.26 -6.28 -6.25
N LYS A 63 -4.23 -7.18 -6.11
CA LYS A 63 -4.52 -7.86 -4.86
C LYS A 63 -4.66 -9.36 -5.09
N CYS A 64 -4.31 -10.16 -4.09
CA CYS A 64 -4.50 -11.62 -4.15
C CYS A 64 -5.93 -11.98 -3.75
N GLN A 65 -6.66 -12.69 -4.61
CA GLN A 65 -8.04 -13.13 -4.35
C GLN A 65 -8.18 -13.99 -3.11
N LEU A 66 -7.17 -14.81 -2.79
CA LEU A 66 -7.17 -15.66 -1.59
C LEU A 66 -7.23 -14.85 -0.28
N LEU A 67 -6.88 -13.56 -0.34
CA LEU A 67 -6.92 -12.64 0.79
C LEU A 67 -8.13 -11.69 0.74
N VAL A 68 -9.16 -11.97 -0.07
CA VAL A 68 -10.31 -11.06 -0.27
C VAL A 68 -10.96 -10.60 1.03
N GLY A 69 -11.07 -11.47 2.04
CA GLY A 69 -11.62 -11.12 3.35
C GLY A 69 -10.73 -10.20 4.20
N GLN A 70 -9.44 -10.06 3.86
CA GLN A 70 -8.49 -9.19 4.54
C GLN A 70 -8.11 -7.95 3.73
N TRP A 71 -8.75 -7.72 2.58
CA TRP A 71 -8.44 -6.57 1.75
C TRP A 71 -8.81 -5.28 2.47
N THR A 72 -7.81 -4.45 2.71
CA THR A 72 -7.99 -3.09 3.20
C THR A 72 -7.80 -2.10 2.06
N ALA A 73 -8.28 -0.87 2.25
CA ALA A 73 -8.03 0.24 1.31
C ALA A 73 -6.56 0.70 1.29
N GLY A 74 -5.68 0.04 2.07
CA GLY A 74 -4.26 0.38 2.19
C GLY A 74 -3.32 -0.50 1.37
N ARG A 75 -2.13 0.04 1.09
CA ARG A 75 -1.06 -0.62 0.33
C ARG A 75 -0.50 -1.89 0.96
N ALA A 76 -0.73 -2.09 2.26
CA ALA A 76 -0.27 -3.27 2.97
C ALA A 76 -0.85 -4.57 2.40
N THR A 77 -2.03 -4.51 1.78
CA THR A 77 -2.71 -5.68 1.21
C THR A 77 -2.53 -5.80 -0.31
N ASP A 78 -1.69 -4.94 -0.90
CA ASP A 78 -1.38 -5.00 -2.32
C ASP A 78 -0.28 -6.03 -2.59
N VAL A 79 -0.27 -6.55 -3.82
CA VAL A 79 0.68 -7.53 -4.34
C VAL A 79 1.55 -6.87 -5.39
N VAL A 80 2.85 -7.13 -5.38
CA VAL A 80 3.75 -6.70 -6.44
C VAL A 80 3.86 -7.81 -7.47
N LEU A 81 3.55 -7.52 -8.74
CA LEU A 81 3.55 -8.52 -9.81
C LEU A 81 4.93 -9.15 -10.06
N ARG A 82 6.01 -8.39 -9.83
CA ARG A 82 7.39 -8.85 -9.96
C ARG A 82 7.81 -9.79 -8.82
N SER A 83 7.00 -9.92 -7.78
CA SER A 83 7.31 -10.82 -6.68
C SER A 83 7.24 -12.27 -7.15
N PRO A 84 8.17 -13.11 -6.65
CA PRO A 84 8.16 -14.52 -6.98
C PRO A 84 6.87 -15.19 -6.50
N ALA A 85 6.45 -16.23 -7.23
CA ALA A 85 5.25 -16.99 -6.91
C ALA A 85 5.27 -17.51 -5.46
N CYS A 86 4.09 -17.56 -4.85
CA CYS A 86 3.89 -18.13 -3.52
C CYS A 86 3.41 -19.58 -3.63
N ALA A 87 3.38 -20.33 -2.51
CA ALA A 87 2.97 -21.74 -2.51
C ALA A 87 1.53 -21.98 -3.00
N LYS A 88 0.68 -20.95 -2.97
CA LYS A 88 -0.71 -21.00 -3.46
C LYS A 88 -0.84 -20.47 -4.90
N TRP A 89 0.27 -20.42 -5.64
CA TRP A 89 0.25 -19.99 -7.04
C TRP A 89 -0.50 -21.01 -7.90
N GLN A 90 -1.33 -20.50 -8.80
CA GLN A 90 -2.04 -21.29 -9.80
C GLN A 90 -1.84 -20.66 -11.16
N ARG A 91 -1.46 -21.46 -12.16
CA ARG A 91 -1.26 -21.02 -13.54
C ARG A 91 -2.53 -20.37 -14.08
N GLY A 92 -2.45 -19.12 -14.52
CA GLY A 92 -3.55 -18.43 -15.17
C GLY A 92 -3.29 -16.94 -15.38
N ILE A 93 -4.20 -16.29 -16.10
CA ILE A 93 -4.09 -14.87 -16.42
C ILE A 93 -4.69 -14.05 -15.27
N PRO A 94 -4.02 -12.98 -14.80
CA PRO A 94 -4.55 -12.09 -13.78
C PRO A 94 -5.86 -11.48 -14.25
N GLN A 95 -6.89 -11.63 -13.44
CA GLN A 95 -8.24 -11.21 -13.81
C GLN A 95 -8.44 -9.73 -13.49
N VAL A 96 -8.90 -8.96 -14.47
CA VAL A 96 -9.25 -7.56 -14.29
C VAL A 96 -10.66 -7.47 -13.74
N THR A 97 -10.79 -7.23 -12.44
CA THR A 97 -12.09 -6.93 -11.83
C THR A 97 -12.21 -5.42 -11.73
N THR A 98 -12.59 -4.79 -12.85
CA THR A 98 -12.97 -3.38 -12.84
C THR A 98 -14.28 -3.28 -12.09
N ILE A 99 -14.23 -3.04 -10.78
CA ILE A 99 -15.38 -2.45 -10.09
C ILE A 99 -15.36 -0.98 -10.48
N ARG A 100 -15.79 -0.66 -11.71
CA ARG A 100 -16.47 0.61 -11.94
C ARG A 100 -17.63 0.52 -10.97
N GLY A 101 -17.61 1.34 -9.93
CA GLY A 101 -18.76 1.43 -9.06
C GLY A 101 -19.94 1.79 -9.95
N ASN A 102 -20.82 0.83 -10.23
CA ASN A 102 -22.22 1.11 -10.17
C ASN A 102 -22.47 1.41 -8.70
N CYS A 103 -22.61 2.69 -8.38
CA CYS A 103 -23.56 3.10 -7.38
C CYS A 103 -24.96 2.89 -7.95
N ASP A 104 -25.39 1.62 -8.00
CA ASP A 104 -26.78 1.15 -8.06
C ASP A 104 -26.86 0.17 -6.88
N VAL A 105 -27.79 0.16 -5.94
CA VAL A 105 -29.14 0.73 -5.73
C VAL A 105 -29.36 0.59 -4.20
N ASP A 106 -29.72 1.62 -3.44
CA ASP A 106 -31.09 2.06 -3.09
C ASP A 106 -30.98 3.44 -2.38
#